data_AF-A0A845LT10-F1
#
_entry.id   AF-A0A845LT10-F1
#
_cell.length_a   1.000
_cell.length_b   1.000
_cell.length_c   1.000
_cell.angle_alpha   90.00
_cell.angle_beta   90.00
_cell.angle_gamma   90.00
#
_symmetry.space_group_name_H-M   'P 1'
#
loop_
_entity.id
_entity.type
_entity.pdbx_description
1 polymer ?
#
loop_
_entity_poly.entity_id
_entity_poly.type
_entity_poly.pdbx_seq_one_letter_code
_entity_poly.pdbx_strand_id
1 'polypeptide(L)'
;MGKKKKFTHPRMLVADPDFKLCEIEEGHEFMPNGIFAFNITRLIEHIESHPGDYLPIEIDVAAYFDQRPNFELNEEYVERADLERPLILAEIAPDRLEMGMRGAERDLYARGYNLLDGHHRLAKARKHGIQMLPAYVLRMEQHLPFLARSYETYVEYWNGKLEEKW
;
A
#
# COMPACT_ATOMS: atom_id res chain seq x y z
N MET A 1 -7.00 -16.78 -39.94
CA MET A 1 -7.06 -16.81 -38.45
C MET A 1 -6.38 -15.54 -37.93
N GLY A 2 -7.15 -14.48 -37.69
CA GLY A 2 -6.59 -13.20 -37.24
C GLY A 2 -6.11 -13.33 -35.79
N LYS A 3 -4.83 -13.06 -35.53
CA LYS A 3 -4.33 -12.92 -34.15
C LYS A 3 -5.16 -11.82 -33.48
N LYS A 4 -6.03 -12.16 -32.54
CA LYS A 4 -6.66 -11.16 -31.66
C LYS A 4 -5.51 -10.39 -31.02
N LYS A 5 -5.39 -9.08 -31.27
CA LYS A 5 -4.48 -8.22 -30.52
C LYS A 5 -4.85 -8.40 -29.05
N LYS A 6 -3.98 -9.02 -28.24
CA LYS A 6 -4.12 -9.03 -26.79
C LYS A 6 -4.09 -7.55 -26.40
N PHE A 7 -5.21 -7.04 -25.90
CA PHE A 7 -5.26 -5.70 -25.34
C PHE A 7 -4.41 -5.74 -24.07
N THR A 8 -3.30 -5.00 -24.07
CA THR A 8 -2.42 -4.84 -22.90
C THR A 8 -2.91 -3.63 -22.11
N HIS A 9 -3.18 -3.81 -20.83
CA HIS A 9 -3.59 -2.71 -19.96
C HIS A 9 -2.41 -1.72 -19.82
N PRO A 10 -2.64 -0.39 -19.88
CA PRO A 10 -1.55 0.60 -19.89
C PRO A 10 -0.68 0.61 -18.63
N ARG A 11 -1.19 0.06 -17.53
CA ARG A 11 -0.47 -0.07 -16.25
C ARG A 11 0.20 -1.43 -16.06
N MET A 12 0.22 -2.29 -17.07
CA MET A 12 0.99 -3.53 -16.99
C MET A 12 2.48 -3.22 -16.87
N LEU A 13 3.14 -3.96 -15.99
CA LEU A 13 4.57 -3.90 -15.80
C LEU A 13 5.27 -4.72 -16.89
N VAL A 14 6.36 -4.18 -17.41
CA VAL A 14 7.34 -4.97 -18.16
C VAL A 14 8.42 -5.35 -17.17
N ALA A 15 8.70 -6.65 -17.03
CA ALA A 15 9.74 -7.13 -16.14
C ALA A 15 11.09 -6.52 -16.57
N ASP A 16 11.74 -5.84 -15.65
CA ASP A 16 13.08 -5.30 -15.82
C ASP A 16 14.09 -6.30 -15.26
N PRO A 17 14.92 -6.97 -16.10
CA PRO A 17 15.90 -7.94 -15.64
C PRO A 17 16.99 -7.30 -14.76
N ASP A 18 17.16 -5.98 -14.82
CA ASP A 18 18.15 -5.25 -14.04
C ASP A 18 17.56 -4.62 -12.78
N PHE A 19 16.27 -4.84 -12.50
CA PHE A 19 15.59 -4.32 -11.31
C PHE A 19 16.35 -4.69 -10.03
N LYS A 20 16.61 -3.67 -9.20
CA LYS A 20 17.27 -3.85 -7.90
C LYS A 20 16.22 -3.82 -6.82
N LEU A 21 16.08 -4.94 -6.11
CA LEU A 21 15.32 -4.99 -4.87
C LEU A 21 15.90 -3.98 -3.88
N CYS A 22 15.03 -3.36 -3.09
CA CYS A 22 15.43 -2.53 -1.98
C CYS A 22 16.24 -3.37 -0.99
N GLU A 23 17.38 -2.83 -0.54
CA GLU A 23 18.31 -3.56 0.31
C GLU A 23 17.67 -3.93 1.66
N ILE A 24 18.03 -5.12 2.13
CA ILE A 24 17.65 -5.62 3.45
C ILE A 24 18.80 -5.31 4.40
N GLU A 25 18.60 -4.32 5.27
CA GLU A 25 19.58 -3.91 6.27
C GLU A 25 19.08 -4.24 7.67
N GLU A 26 20.01 -4.48 8.58
CA GLU A 26 19.69 -4.76 9.98
C GLU A 26 19.03 -3.54 10.63
N GLY A 27 17.97 -3.77 11.41
CA GLY A 27 17.22 -2.71 12.08
C GLY A 27 16.16 -2.03 11.21
N HIS A 28 16.11 -2.29 9.90
CA HIS A 28 15.02 -1.81 9.05
C HIS A 28 13.70 -2.54 9.34
N GLU A 29 12.61 -1.80 9.27
CA GLU A 29 11.25 -2.32 9.35
C GLU A 29 10.77 -2.79 7.98
N PHE A 30 10.13 -3.97 7.96
CA PHE A 30 9.57 -4.56 6.74
C PHE A 30 8.12 -4.92 6.94
N MET A 31 7.26 -4.58 5.97
CA MET A 31 5.88 -5.02 5.93
C MET A 31 5.74 -6.21 4.98
N PRO A 32 5.48 -7.43 5.47
CA PRO A 32 5.09 -8.54 4.62
C PRO A 32 3.67 -8.36 4.10
N ASN A 33 3.47 -8.58 2.81
CA ASN A 33 2.15 -8.64 2.19
C ASN A 33 2.06 -9.91 1.35
N GLY A 34 1.76 -11.02 2.00
CA GLY A 34 1.91 -12.36 1.42
C GLY A 34 3.38 -12.70 1.21
N ILE A 35 3.75 -13.03 -0.03
CA ILE A 35 5.14 -13.37 -0.41
C ILE A 35 5.98 -12.13 -0.78
N PHE A 36 5.37 -10.95 -0.77
CA PHE A 36 6.05 -9.67 -0.97
C PHE A 36 6.50 -9.11 0.38
N ALA A 37 7.59 -8.36 0.39
CA ALA A 37 8.02 -7.59 1.54
C ALA A 37 8.47 -6.21 1.08
N PHE A 38 7.98 -5.15 1.73
CA PHE A 38 8.38 -3.77 1.46
C PHE A 38 9.26 -3.26 2.59
N ASN A 39 10.36 -2.59 2.25
CA ASN A 39 11.21 -1.89 3.22
C ASN A 39 10.54 -0.57 3.61
N ILE A 40 9.92 -0.57 4.80
CA ILE A 40 9.12 0.55 5.29
C ILE A 40 10.02 1.68 5.76
N THR A 41 11.18 1.37 6.35
CA THR A 41 12.15 2.39 6.76
C THR A 41 12.60 3.24 5.58
N ARG A 42 13.08 2.61 4.49
CA ARG A 42 13.51 3.32 3.27
C ARG A 42 12.36 4.09 2.62
N LEU A 43 11.15 3.54 2.65
CA LEU A 43 9.97 4.22 2.11
C LEU A 43 9.66 5.50 2.89
N ILE A 44 9.70 5.43 4.23
CA ILE A 44 9.48 6.60 5.10
C ILE A 44 10.56 7.65 4.86
N GLU A 45 11.83 7.28 4.83
CA GLU A 45 12.94 8.19 4.54
C GLU A 45 12.74 8.92 3.20
N HIS A 46 12.25 8.22 2.18
CA HIS A 46 11.98 8.81 0.88
C HIS A 46 10.78 9.77 0.92
N ILE A 47 9.69 9.41 1.60
CA ILE A 47 8.53 10.29 1.79
C ILE A 47 8.94 11.56 2.53
N GLU A 48 9.74 11.44 3.60
CA GLU A 48 10.18 12.59 4.40
C GLU A 48 11.11 13.53 3.60
N SER A 49 11.92 12.99 2.69
CA SER A 49 12.80 13.78 1.82
C SER A 49 12.10 14.33 0.57
N HIS A 50 10.98 13.71 0.14
CA HIS A 50 10.25 14.08 -1.08
C HIS A 50 8.71 14.11 -0.86
N PRO A 51 8.19 14.84 0.14
CA PRO A 51 6.77 14.77 0.50
C PRO A 51 5.83 15.24 -0.62
N GLY A 52 6.32 16.08 -1.54
CA GLY A 52 5.56 16.57 -2.70
C GLY A 52 5.29 15.52 -3.77
N ASP A 53 5.98 14.38 -3.74
CA ASP A 53 5.80 13.30 -4.71
C ASP A 53 4.58 12.43 -4.37
N TYR A 54 4.06 12.53 -3.14
CA TYR A 54 3.01 11.67 -2.61
C TYR A 54 1.70 12.43 -2.45
N LEU A 55 0.57 11.73 -2.58
CA LEU A 55 -0.75 12.32 -2.35
C LEU A 55 -1.06 12.32 -0.85
N PRO A 56 -1.07 13.49 -0.17
CA PRO A 56 -1.54 13.56 1.21
C PRO A 56 -3.06 13.49 1.26
N ILE A 57 -3.59 12.71 2.20
CA ILE A 57 -5.03 12.63 2.52
C ILE A 57 -5.23 12.55 4.03
N GLU A 58 -6.49 12.58 4.45
CA GLU A 58 -6.89 12.18 5.80
C GLU A 58 -7.69 10.88 5.77
N ILE A 59 -7.43 10.00 6.74
CA ILE A 59 -8.15 8.74 6.94
C ILE A 59 -9.12 8.90 8.10
N ASP A 60 -10.39 8.61 7.84
CA ASP A 60 -11.39 8.44 8.88
C ASP A 60 -11.12 7.12 9.63
N VAL A 61 -10.80 7.24 10.92
CA VAL A 61 -10.41 6.13 11.77
C VAL A 61 -11.56 5.15 11.98
N ALA A 62 -12.78 5.65 12.18
CA ALA A 62 -13.95 4.79 12.41
C ALA A 62 -14.29 4.01 11.13
N ALA A 63 -14.35 4.70 9.99
CA ALA A 63 -14.62 4.08 8.70
C ALA A 63 -13.58 3.02 8.32
N TYR A 64 -12.31 3.24 8.67
CA TYR A 64 -11.25 2.24 8.45
C TYR A 64 -11.55 0.93 9.21
N PHE A 65 -11.92 1.02 10.49
CA PHE A 65 -12.23 -0.18 11.30
C PHE A 65 -13.57 -0.83 10.97
N ASP A 66 -14.53 -0.10 10.41
CA ASP A 66 -15.76 -0.71 9.87
C ASP A 66 -15.47 -1.65 8.69
N GLN A 67 -14.41 -1.35 7.93
CA GLN A 67 -13.99 -2.12 6.74
C GLN A 67 -12.96 -3.22 7.06
N ARG A 68 -12.27 -3.11 8.20
CA ARG A 68 -11.16 -3.99 8.61
C ARG A 68 -11.36 -4.48 10.04
N PRO A 69 -11.48 -5.80 10.26
CA PRO A 69 -11.51 -6.32 11.63
C PRO A 69 -10.21 -5.97 12.36
N ASN A 70 -10.31 -5.89 13.69
CA ASN A 70 -9.16 -5.62 14.54
C ASN A 70 -8.03 -6.62 14.29
N PHE A 71 -6.82 -6.08 14.14
CA PHE A 71 -5.60 -6.87 14.28
C PHE A 71 -5.25 -6.95 15.76
N GLU A 72 -4.75 -8.10 16.21
CA GLU A 72 -4.08 -8.19 17.51
C GLU A 72 -2.77 -7.42 17.41
N LEU A 73 -2.70 -6.30 18.13
CA LEU A 73 -1.53 -5.43 18.15
C LEU A 73 -0.92 -5.44 19.55
N ASN A 74 0.38 -5.18 19.61
CA ASN A 74 1.04 -5.02 20.90
C ASN A 74 0.62 -3.68 21.52
N GLU A 75 -0.08 -3.72 22.66
CA GLU A 75 -0.59 -2.53 23.35
C GLU A 75 0.52 -1.54 23.75
N GLU A 76 1.71 -1.99 24.10
CA GLU A 76 2.85 -1.10 24.42
C GLU A 76 3.26 -0.29 23.18
N TYR A 77 3.24 -0.91 22.00
CA TYR A 77 3.52 -0.24 20.73
C TYR A 77 2.38 0.66 20.29
N VAL A 78 1.13 0.28 20.57
CA VAL A 78 -0.03 1.17 20.40
C VAL A 78 0.18 2.44 21.23
N GLU A 79 0.47 2.34 22.52
CA GLU A 79 0.65 3.51 23.39
C GLU A 79 1.82 4.40 22.96
N ARG A 80 2.91 3.82 22.48
CA ARG A 80 4.09 4.56 22.00
C ARG A 80 3.93 5.16 20.61
N ALA A 81 2.91 4.77 19.85
CA ALA A 81 2.74 5.22 18.48
C ALA A 81 2.58 6.75 18.42
N ASP A 82 3.31 7.38 17.52
CA ASP A 82 3.27 8.82 17.27
C ASP A 82 2.14 9.15 16.29
N LEU A 83 1.13 9.91 16.74
CA LEU A 83 -0.05 10.22 15.92
C LEU A 83 0.19 11.34 14.90
N GLU A 84 1.28 12.08 15.01
CA GLU A 84 1.64 13.11 14.03
C GLU A 84 2.26 12.50 12.76
N ARG A 85 2.79 11.27 12.86
CA ARG A 85 3.34 10.54 11.73
C ARG A 85 2.23 10.01 10.81
N PRO A 86 2.24 10.36 9.50
CA PRO A 86 1.24 9.90 8.56
C PRO A 86 1.16 8.37 8.46
N LEU A 87 -0.04 7.86 8.19
CA LEU A 87 -0.24 6.47 7.75
C LEU A 87 0.30 6.31 6.32
N ILE A 88 0.65 5.09 5.92
CA ILE A 88 1.08 4.79 4.55
C ILE A 88 0.18 3.72 3.98
N LEU A 89 -0.56 4.06 2.92
CA LEU A 89 -1.36 3.11 2.16
C LEU A 89 -0.78 2.94 0.76
N ALA A 90 -0.70 1.71 0.28
CA ALA A 90 -0.16 1.40 -1.04
C ALA A 90 -1.16 0.61 -1.88
N GLU A 91 -1.21 0.90 -3.17
CA GLU A 91 -2.03 0.20 -4.14
C GLU A 91 -1.48 -1.21 -4.39
N ILE A 92 -2.13 -2.23 -3.85
CA ILE A 92 -1.71 -3.62 -4.02
C ILE A 92 -2.50 -4.31 -5.13
N ALA A 93 -3.81 -4.06 -5.22
CA ALA A 93 -4.72 -4.79 -6.10
C ALA A 93 -5.38 -3.85 -7.14
N PRO A 94 -4.75 -3.63 -8.31
CA PRO A 94 -5.20 -2.62 -9.27
C PRO A 94 -6.53 -2.98 -9.96
N ASP A 95 -6.86 -4.28 -10.02
CA ASP A 95 -8.13 -4.79 -10.52
C ASP A 95 -9.31 -4.15 -9.82
N ARG A 96 -9.22 -3.95 -8.50
CA ARG A 96 -10.32 -3.41 -7.69
C ARG A 96 -10.65 -1.96 -8.01
N LEU A 97 -9.66 -1.16 -8.40
CA LEU A 97 -9.87 0.21 -8.85
C LEU A 97 -10.57 0.24 -10.23
N GLU A 98 -10.17 -0.65 -11.12
CA GLU A 98 -10.70 -0.75 -12.49
C GLU A 98 -12.11 -1.39 -12.54
N MET A 99 -12.43 -2.30 -11.62
CA MET A 99 -13.73 -2.99 -11.50
C MET A 99 -14.93 -2.08 -11.17
N GLY A 100 -14.75 -0.77 -11.15
CA GLY A 100 -15.90 0.12 -11.04
C GLY A 100 -16.53 0.13 -9.65
N MET A 101 -15.75 -0.14 -8.58
CA MET A 101 -16.10 0.30 -7.21
C MET A 101 -16.04 1.84 -7.08
N ARG A 102 -16.52 2.55 -8.13
CA ARG A 102 -16.61 3.99 -8.32
C ARG A 102 -17.62 4.68 -7.38
N GLY A 103 -18.19 3.94 -6.42
CA GLY A 103 -19.00 4.49 -5.32
C GLY A 103 -18.30 4.51 -3.96
N ALA A 104 -17.08 3.97 -3.87
CA ALA A 104 -16.34 3.80 -2.62
C ALA A 104 -15.11 4.72 -2.59
N GLU A 105 -15.27 5.99 -2.98
CA GLU A 105 -14.16 6.96 -3.10
C GLU A 105 -13.30 7.04 -1.83
N ARG A 106 -13.96 6.88 -0.67
CA ARG A 106 -13.38 6.91 0.68
C ARG A 106 -12.94 5.54 1.21
N ASP A 107 -13.39 4.44 0.59
CA ASP A 107 -12.95 3.08 0.95
C ASP A 107 -11.74 2.71 0.09
N LEU A 108 -10.57 3.07 0.59
CA LEU A 108 -9.31 2.80 -0.10
C LEU A 108 -9.05 1.30 -0.22
N TYR A 109 -9.52 0.48 0.71
CA TYR A 109 -9.33 -0.97 0.60
C TYR A 109 -10.15 -1.59 -0.52
N ALA A 110 -11.43 -1.19 -0.63
CA ALA A 110 -12.28 -1.55 -1.76
C ALA A 110 -11.63 -1.09 -3.06
N ARG A 111 -10.87 0.00 -3.07
CA ARG A 111 -10.11 0.45 -4.23
C ARG A 111 -8.75 -0.24 -4.44
N GLY A 112 -8.41 -1.24 -3.63
CA GLY A 112 -7.20 -2.03 -3.78
C GLY A 112 -5.98 -1.55 -2.99
N TYR A 113 -6.16 -0.64 -2.04
CA TYR A 113 -5.08 -0.13 -1.20
C TYR A 113 -5.00 -0.87 0.14
N ASN A 114 -3.80 -1.25 0.54
CA ASN A 114 -3.52 -1.83 1.85
C ASN A 114 -2.71 -0.86 2.71
N LEU A 115 -2.91 -0.91 4.03
CA LEU A 115 -2.07 -0.19 4.98
C LEU A 115 -0.71 -0.88 5.08
N LEU A 116 0.35 -0.18 4.69
CA LEU A 116 1.73 -0.65 4.82
C LEU A 116 2.37 -0.23 6.14
N ASP A 117 2.00 0.94 6.67
CA ASP A 117 2.48 1.43 7.96
C ASP A 117 1.40 2.25 8.68
N GLY A 118 1.36 2.13 10.01
CA GLY A 118 0.46 2.90 10.87
C GLY A 118 -0.64 2.11 11.57
N HIS A 119 -0.58 0.77 11.59
CA HIS A 119 -1.55 -0.06 12.31
C HIS A 119 -1.69 0.34 13.79
N HIS A 120 -0.56 0.51 14.48
CA HIS A 120 -0.53 0.96 15.88
C HIS A 120 -1.07 2.39 16.05
N ARG A 121 -0.81 3.29 15.09
CA ARG A 121 -1.31 4.68 15.09
C ARG A 121 -2.83 4.72 14.95
N LEU A 122 -3.39 3.94 14.04
CA LEU A 122 -4.84 3.79 13.89
C LEU A 122 -5.52 3.25 15.16
N ALA A 123 -4.94 2.20 15.76
CA ALA A 123 -5.46 1.65 17.00
C ALA A 123 -5.43 2.66 18.15
N LYS A 124 -4.32 3.40 18.29
CA LYS A 124 -4.18 4.47 19.29
C LYS A 124 -5.20 5.58 19.04
N ALA A 125 -5.32 6.07 17.81
CA ALA A 125 -6.27 7.11 17.45
C ALA A 125 -7.71 6.70 17.80
N ARG A 126 -8.11 5.46 17.50
CA ARG A 126 -9.42 4.93 17.89
C ARG A 126 -9.60 4.93 19.40
N LYS A 127 -8.60 4.47 20.16
CA LYS A 127 -8.62 4.42 21.64
C LYS A 127 -8.84 5.81 22.25
N HIS A 128 -8.28 6.85 21.61
CA HIS A 128 -8.40 8.24 22.06
C HIS A 128 -9.56 9.02 21.41
N GLY A 129 -10.40 8.38 20.60
CA GLY A 129 -11.53 9.05 19.94
C GLY A 129 -11.13 10.07 18.86
N ILE A 130 -9.93 9.94 18.31
CA ILE A 130 -9.45 10.79 17.21
C ILE A 130 -10.11 10.31 15.91
N GLN A 131 -10.74 11.26 15.21
CA GLN A 131 -11.56 10.97 14.03
C GLN A 131 -10.73 10.81 12.76
N MET A 132 -9.72 11.67 12.57
CA MET A 132 -8.94 11.75 11.34
C MET A 132 -7.46 11.57 11.63
N LEU A 133 -6.75 10.83 10.78
CA LEU A 133 -5.29 10.75 10.78
C LEU A 133 -4.72 11.16 9.42
N PRO A 134 -3.57 11.86 9.38
CA PRO A 134 -2.88 12.14 8.13
C PRO A 134 -2.38 10.83 7.51
N ALA A 135 -2.37 10.76 6.18
CA ALA A 135 -1.86 9.61 5.45
C ALA A 135 -1.29 9.99 4.08
N TYR A 136 -0.43 9.11 3.56
CA TYR A 136 -0.01 9.11 2.17
C TYR A 136 -0.60 7.92 1.43
N VAL A 137 -1.09 8.17 0.22
CA VAL A 137 -1.55 7.13 -0.71
C VAL A 137 -0.55 6.98 -1.84
N LEU A 138 -0.02 5.76 -1.96
CA LEU A 138 1.00 5.39 -2.92
C LEU A 138 0.38 4.57 -4.05
N ARG A 139 0.66 4.98 -5.27
CA ARG A 139 0.47 4.15 -6.46
C ARG A 139 1.61 3.14 -6.58
N MET A 140 1.39 2.12 -7.41
CA MET A 140 2.39 1.08 -7.69
C MET A 140 3.79 1.60 -7.98
N GLU A 141 3.90 2.61 -8.83
CA GLU A 141 5.18 3.18 -9.22
C GLU A 141 5.94 3.80 -8.04
N GLN A 142 5.22 4.19 -6.99
CA GLN A 142 5.76 4.89 -5.82
C GLN A 142 6.20 3.94 -4.71
N HIS A 143 5.64 2.74 -4.60
CA HIS A 143 6.09 1.74 -3.60
C HIS A 143 6.95 0.63 -4.19
N LEU A 144 6.89 0.37 -5.50
CA LEU A 144 7.68 -0.67 -6.16
C LEU A 144 9.20 -0.55 -5.89
N PRO A 145 9.82 0.65 -5.90
CA PRO A 145 11.24 0.79 -5.57
C PRO A 145 11.64 0.29 -4.17
N PHE A 146 10.66 0.18 -3.26
CA PHE A 146 10.86 -0.27 -1.88
C PHE A 146 10.55 -1.76 -1.69
N LEU A 147 10.28 -2.49 -2.77
CA LEU A 147 10.12 -3.94 -2.73
C LEU A 147 11.46 -4.61 -2.41
N ALA A 148 11.52 -5.32 -1.28
CA ALA A 148 12.73 -5.99 -0.80
C ALA A 148 12.79 -7.47 -1.20
N ARG A 149 11.66 -8.08 -1.60
CA ARG A 149 11.59 -9.50 -2.01
C ARG A 149 10.58 -9.74 -3.13
N SER A 150 10.87 -10.74 -3.97
CA SER A 150 9.91 -11.36 -4.90
C SER A 150 9.46 -10.46 -6.08
N TYR A 151 10.39 -9.76 -6.75
CA TYR A 151 10.09 -8.85 -7.88
C TYR A 151 9.37 -9.51 -9.06
N GLU A 152 9.90 -10.63 -9.58
CA GLU A 152 9.28 -11.31 -10.73
C GLU A 152 7.84 -11.72 -10.41
N THR A 153 7.62 -12.29 -9.23
CA THR A 153 6.27 -12.67 -8.79
C THR A 153 5.37 -11.46 -8.54
N TYR A 154 5.93 -10.31 -8.14
CA TYR A 154 5.17 -9.07 -8.03
C TYR A 154 4.68 -8.59 -9.40
N VAL A 155 5.56 -8.62 -10.41
CA VAL A 155 5.20 -8.29 -11.80
C VAL A 155 4.12 -9.22 -12.34
N GLU A 156 4.27 -10.54 -12.12
CA GLU A 156 3.27 -11.54 -12.52
C GLU A 156 1.92 -11.30 -11.82
N TYR A 157 1.93 -11.07 -10.51
CA TYR A 157 0.73 -10.78 -9.73
C TYR A 157 0.01 -9.53 -10.23
N TRP A 158 0.74 -8.42 -10.36
CA TRP A 158 0.20 -7.13 -10.80
C TRP A 158 -0.41 -7.23 -12.20
N ASN A 159 0.33 -7.85 -13.13
CA ASN A 159 -0.14 -8.06 -14.48
C ASN A 159 -1.33 -9.01 -14.56
N GLY A 160 -1.32 -10.09 -13.76
CA GLY A 160 -2.45 -11.02 -13.66
C GLY A 160 -3.73 -10.28 -13.25
N LYS A 161 -3.64 -9.38 -12.27
CA LYS A 161 -4.78 -8.53 -11.87
C LYS A 161 -5.30 -7.63 -12.98
N LEU A 162 -4.42 -7.10 -13.83
CA LEU A 162 -4.83 -6.25 -14.95
C LEU A 162 -5.29 -7.04 -16.19
N GLU A 163 -4.91 -8.31 -16.33
CA GLU A 163 -5.36 -9.20 -17.40
C GLU A 163 -6.73 -9.83 -17.10
N GLU A 164 -7.13 -9.93 -15.83
CA GLU A 164 -8.45 -10.35 -15.39
C GLU A 164 -9.52 -9.39 -15.93
N LYS A 165 -9.94 -9.64 -17.17
CA LYS A 165 -11.11 -9.00 -17.79
C LYS A 165 -12.35 -9.64 -17.18
N TRP A 166 -13.11 -8.84 -16.45
CA TRP A 166 -14.46 -9.16 -16.03
C TRP A 166 -15.44 -8.39 -16.92
#